data_AF-A0A5R9A9E1-F1
#
_entry.id   AF-A0A5R9A9E1-F1
#
_cell.length_a   1.000
_cell.length_b   1.000
_cell.length_c   1.000
_cell.angle_alpha   90.00
_cell.angle_beta   90.00
_cell.angle_gamma   90.00
#
_symmetry.space_group_name_H-M   'P 1'
#
loop_
_entity.id
_entity.type
_entity.pdbx_description
1 polymer ?
#
loop_
_entity_poly.entity_id
_entity_poly.type
_entity_poly.pdbx_seq_one_letter_code
_entity_poly.pdbx_strand_id
1 'polypeptide(L)'
;MNLKNNLCLKLFIIGLWLVVGSCVKDKEFEKPEVFCSDDNLATKSISQLKNLYDGQTVQIQEDWVIEGYVSSSDKAGNFFNILHFQDKSSDPTEGLQIELELRDSHLFFNVGQHIFIKLKGLYLGKSSGVFKIGGVFTSFGNRSVGRLPNSVVFKHVLLSCETNIGIEPTSFTISELKENLVNTLVSIDNVEFSQEDIGEPFALVKEETKRTLVDCADNELMLLNSGFSDFQSQTIPAELGTITGILSMDKGEYRLIIRSLADIEFNRERCEDLVDEFTNDAILISEIADPDNNVGARFIELYNSSTESFSLKGWSLVRYTNSNITVNLSSIKT
;
A
#
# COMPACT_ATOMS: atom_id res chain seq x y z
N MET A 1 1.41 10.97 76.45
CA MET A 1 1.20 11.45 75.06
C MET A 1 1.70 10.46 73.99
N ASN A 2 1.74 9.14 74.27
CA ASN A 2 2.34 8.14 73.35
C ASN A 2 1.39 7.03 72.85
N LEU A 3 0.15 6.96 73.33
CA LEU A 3 -0.78 5.89 72.90
C LEU A 3 -1.48 6.19 71.56
N LYS A 4 -1.75 7.46 71.22
CA LYS A 4 -2.45 7.83 69.97
C LYS A 4 -1.58 7.61 68.72
N ASN A 5 -0.26 7.83 68.79
CA ASN A 5 0.64 7.62 67.65
C ASN A 5 0.75 6.14 67.25
N ASN A 6 0.75 5.22 68.22
CA ASN A 6 0.87 3.79 67.92
C ASN A 6 -0.42 3.19 67.35
N LEU A 7 -1.58 3.77 67.64
CA LEU A 7 -2.85 3.32 67.07
C LEU A 7 -3.04 3.83 65.64
N CYS A 8 -2.69 5.10 65.37
CA CYS A 8 -2.69 5.66 64.02
C CYS A 8 -1.70 4.93 63.10
N LEU A 9 -0.49 4.62 63.59
CA LEU A 9 0.52 3.89 62.81
C LEU A 9 0.06 2.46 62.47
N LYS A 10 -0.61 1.77 63.40
CA LYS A 10 -1.18 0.44 63.16
C LYS A 10 -2.34 0.46 62.18
N LEU A 11 -3.22 1.46 62.24
CA LEU A 11 -4.31 1.65 61.27
C LEU A 11 -3.78 1.99 59.86
N PHE A 12 -2.68 2.74 59.76
CA PHE A 12 -2.04 3.07 58.49
C PHE A 12 -1.35 1.85 57.85
N ILE A 13 -0.71 1.00 58.66
CA ILE A 13 -0.07 -0.24 58.18
C ILE A 13 -1.10 -1.28 57.71
N ILE A 14 -2.25 -1.38 58.39
CA ILE A 14 -3.35 -2.27 57.97
C ILE A 14 -4.03 -1.74 56.69
N GLY A 15 -4.18 -0.42 56.54
CA GLY A 15 -4.68 0.20 55.31
C GLY A 15 -3.73 -0.01 54.12
N LEU A 16 -2.42 0.08 54.33
CA LEU A 16 -1.41 -0.13 53.28
C LEU A 16 -1.36 -1.59 52.79
N TRP A 17 -1.67 -2.56 53.66
CA TRP A 17 -1.79 -3.98 53.28
C TRP A 17 -3.04 -4.29 52.45
N LEU A 18 -4.11 -3.50 52.57
CA LEU A 18 -5.34 -3.67 51.78
C LEU A 18 -5.20 -3.16 50.34
N VAL A 19 -4.24 -2.28 50.04
CA VAL A 19 -4.03 -1.72 48.68
C VAL A 19 -3.16 -2.63 47.81
N VAL A 20 -2.30 -3.47 48.41
CA VAL A 20 -1.42 -4.40 47.67
C VAL A 20 -2.10 -5.73 47.28
N GLY A 21 -3.33 -5.96 47.74
CA GLY A 21 -4.14 -7.14 47.36
C GLY A 21 -4.97 -6.97 46.08
N SER A 22 -5.05 -5.75 45.53
CA SER A 22 -5.85 -5.43 44.34
C SER A 22 -5.09 -5.62 43.02
N CYS A 23 -3.83 -6.04 43.07
CA CYS A 23 -3.15 -6.56 41.89
C CYS A 23 -3.81 -7.90 41.54
N VAL A 24 -4.82 -7.85 40.67
CA VAL A 24 -5.25 -9.00 39.88
C VAL A 24 -4.00 -9.45 39.11
N LYS A 25 -3.30 -10.44 39.66
CA LYS A 25 -2.28 -11.19 38.95
C LYS A 25 -3.01 -11.88 37.80
N ASP A 26 -2.47 -11.65 36.60
CA ASP A 26 -2.81 -12.35 35.38
C ASP A 26 -4.22 -12.08 34.84
N LYS A 27 -4.33 -10.98 34.09
CA LYS A 27 -5.16 -11.02 32.88
C LYS A 27 -4.34 -11.74 31.79
N GLU A 28 -4.13 -13.05 31.97
CA GLU A 28 -3.89 -13.90 30.81
C GLU A 28 -5.21 -13.85 30.02
N PHE A 29 -5.27 -12.94 29.05
CA PHE A 29 -6.35 -12.94 28.09
C PHE A 29 -6.24 -14.26 27.33
N GLU A 30 -7.19 -15.17 27.57
CA GLU A 30 -7.37 -16.33 26.72
C GLU A 30 -7.46 -15.84 25.29
N LYS A 31 -6.48 -16.21 24.46
CA LYS A 31 -6.55 -15.94 23.02
C LYS A 31 -7.84 -16.58 22.52
N PRO A 32 -8.63 -15.90 21.66
CA PRO A 32 -9.84 -16.49 21.11
C PRO A 32 -9.54 -17.88 20.55
N GLU A 33 -10.39 -18.86 20.83
CA GLU A 33 -10.25 -20.19 20.22
C GLU A 33 -10.43 -20.05 18.71
N VAL A 34 -9.36 -20.36 17.98
CA VAL A 34 -9.32 -20.29 16.52
C VAL A 34 -9.60 -21.69 15.99
N PHE A 35 -10.81 -21.90 15.47
CA PHE A 35 -11.19 -23.16 14.83
C PHE A 35 -10.82 -23.14 13.35
N CYS A 36 -10.03 -24.12 12.93
CA CYS A 36 -9.73 -24.38 11.53
C CYS A 36 -10.62 -25.51 10.99
N SER A 37 -10.70 -25.63 9.67
CA SER A 37 -11.39 -26.73 8.98
C SER A 37 -10.41 -27.53 8.13
N ASP A 38 -10.46 -28.87 8.28
CA ASP A 38 -9.79 -29.86 7.43
C ASP A 38 -10.69 -30.34 6.27
N ASP A 39 -11.84 -29.70 6.06
CA ASP A 39 -12.77 -30.08 5.00
C ASP A 39 -12.09 -29.95 3.64
N ASN A 40 -12.12 -31.02 2.84
CA ASN A 40 -11.70 -30.96 1.44
C ASN A 40 -12.76 -30.20 0.62
N LEU A 41 -12.64 -28.87 0.59
CA LEU A 41 -13.53 -27.96 -0.11
C LEU A 41 -13.12 -27.84 -1.58
N ALA A 42 -14.06 -28.07 -2.50
CA ALA A 42 -13.82 -27.81 -3.92
C ALA A 42 -13.76 -26.29 -4.17
N THR A 43 -12.60 -25.78 -4.59
CA THR A 43 -12.34 -24.34 -4.76
C THR A 43 -12.48 -23.89 -6.22
N LYS A 44 -12.81 -22.62 -6.40
CA LYS A 44 -12.70 -21.86 -7.65
C LYS A 44 -11.45 -20.98 -7.57
N SER A 45 -10.89 -20.61 -8.73
CA SER A 45 -9.82 -19.61 -8.76
C SER A 45 -10.37 -18.20 -8.61
N ILE A 46 -9.51 -17.27 -8.16
CA ILE A 46 -9.83 -15.85 -8.08
C ILE A 46 -10.20 -15.30 -9.47
N SER A 47 -9.50 -15.68 -10.54
CA SER A 47 -9.85 -15.34 -11.93
C SER A 47 -11.27 -15.75 -12.29
N GLN A 48 -11.66 -17.00 -11.98
CA GLN A 48 -13.00 -17.50 -12.27
C GLN A 48 -14.07 -16.68 -11.56
N LEU A 49 -13.81 -16.25 -10.32
CA LEU A 49 -14.70 -15.37 -9.59
C LEU A 49 -14.77 -13.98 -10.25
N LYS A 50 -13.64 -13.34 -10.56
CA LYS A 50 -13.60 -12.01 -11.19
C LYS A 50 -14.34 -11.99 -12.54
N ASN A 51 -14.32 -13.09 -13.29
CA ASN A 51 -15.04 -13.23 -14.56
C ASN A 51 -16.57 -13.18 -14.44
N LEU A 52 -17.14 -13.27 -13.22
CA LEU A 52 -18.56 -13.05 -12.99
C LEU A 52 -18.96 -11.57 -13.10
N TYR A 53 -18.00 -10.65 -12.98
CA TYR A 53 -18.27 -9.23 -13.02
C TYR A 53 -18.47 -8.74 -14.46
N ASP A 54 -19.66 -8.25 -14.76
CA ASP A 54 -20.07 -7.75 -16.09
C ASP A 54 -20.14 -6.22 -16.18
N GLY A 55 -19.60 -5.53 -15.17
CA GLY A 55 -19.72 -4.08 -15.00
C GLY A 55 -20.67 -3.65 -13.87
N GLN A 56 -21.37 -4.60 -13.24
CA GLN A 56 -22.24 -4.33 -12.09
C GLN A 56 -21.91 -5.21 -10.89
N THR A 57 -22.22 -4.72 -9.69
CA THR A 57 -22.09 -5.50 -8.46
C THR A 57 -23.09 -6.66 -8.48
N VAL A 58 -22.59 -7.89 -8.34
CA VAL A 58 -23.38 -9.13 -8.44
C VAL A 58 -23.39 -9.88 -7.11
N GLN A 59 -24.54 -10.44 -6.74
CA GLN A 59 -24.64 -11.36 -5.61
C GLN A 59 -24.34 -12.79 -6.07
N ILE A 60 -23.45 -13.47 -5.37
CA ILE A 60 -23.09 -14.86 -5.68
C ILE A 60 -24.13 -15.78 -5.04
N GLN A 61 -24.81 -16.62 -5.82
CA GLN A 61 -25.90 -17.48 -5.33
C GLN A 61 -25.45 -18.91 -5.09
N GLU A 62 -24.36 -19.29 -5.75
CA GLU A 62 -23.78 -20.61 -5.72
C GLU A 62 -23.01 -20.84 -4.43
N ASP A 63 -23.01 -22.08 -3.93
CA ASP A 63 -22.21 -22.54 -2.80
C ASP A 63 -20.71 -22.68 -3.18
N TRP A 64 -20.16 -21.66 -3.85
CA TRP A 64 -18.76 -21.62 -4.26
C TRP A 64 -17.85 -21.25 -3.08
N VAL A 65 -16.64 -21.78 -3.14
CA VAL A 65 -15.55 -21.49 -2.22
C VAL A 65 -14.36 -21.05 -3.05
N ILE A 66 -13.63 -20.04 -2.60
CA ILE A 66 -12.28 -19.72 -3.09
C ILE A 66 -11.31 -19.90 -1.93
N GLU A 67 -10.03 -20.05 -2.25
CA GLU A 67 -8.95 -20.11 -1.27
C GLU A 67 -7.92 -19.02 -1.53
N GLY A 68 -7.07 -18.79 -0.53
CA GLY A 68 -5.92 -17.91 -0.67
C GLY A 68 -5.17 -17.69 0.63
N TYR A 69 -4.11 -16.91 0.53
CA TYR A 69 -3.18 -16.64 1.62
C TYR A 69 -3.29 -15.19 2.04
N VAL A 70 -3.52 -14.95 3.33
CA VAL A 70 -3.67 -13.61 3.90
C VAL A 70 -2.38 -12.82 3.71
N SER A 71 -2.46 -11.67 3.04
CA SER A 71 -1.30 -10.83 2.74
C SER A 71 -1.22 -9.57 3.60
N SER A 72 -2.36 -9.04 4.07
CA SER A 72 -2.43 -7.82 4.91
C SER A 72 -2.54 -8.09 6.41
N SER A 73 -2.39 -7.05 7.24
CA SER A 73 -2.63 -7.11 8.69
C SER A 73 -3.06 -5.74 9.23
N ASP A 74 -4.12 -5.70 10.05
CA ASP A 74 -4.55 -4.47 10.74
C ASP A 74 -3.79 -4.18 12.05
N LYS A 75 -2.79 -5.01 12.40
CA LYS A 75 -2.06 -4.93 13.67
C LYS A 75 -1.43 -3.56 13.94
N ALA A 76 -0.82 -2.97 12.92
CA ALA A 76 -0.17 -1.66 13.02
C ALA A 76 -1.14 -0.50 12.74
N GLY A 77 -2.43 -0.76 12.49
CA GLY A 77 -3.45 0.28 12.25
C GLY A 77 -3.45 0.90 10.84
N ASN A 78 -2.63 0.41 9.90
CA ASN A 78 -2.63 0.91 8.52
C ASN A 78 -3.79 0.37 7.67
N PHE A 79 -4.30 -0.82 8.01
CA PHE A 79 -5.48 -1.42 7.41
C PHE A 79 -6.67 -1.34 8.38
N PHE A 80 -7.88 -1.15 7.86
CA PHE A 80 -9.09 -1.06 8.68
C PHE A 80 -10.30 -1.72 8.02
N ASN A 81 -10.88 -2.73 8.68
CA ASN A 81 -12.09 -3.42 8.22
C ASN A 81 -11.97 -4.02 6.81
N ILE A 82 -10.75 -4.44 6.46
CA ILE A 82 -10.41 -5.00 5.15
C ILE A 82 -9.35 -6.09 5.36
N LEU A 83 -9.47 -7.18 4.61
CA LEU A 83 -8.48 -8.24 4.56
C LEU A 83 -8.12 -8.50 3.10
N HIS A 84 -6.85 -8.30 2.75
CA HIS A 84 -6.28 -8.67 1.47
C HIS A 84 -5.69 -10.07 1.54
N PHE A 85 -5.85 -10.82 0.44
CA PHE A 85 -5.31 -12.15 0.27
C PHE A 85 -5.00 -12.42 -1.20
N GLN A 86 -4.13 -13.40 -1.44
CA GLN A 86 -3.63 -13.75 -2.77
C GLN A 86 -3.73 -15.25 -3.04
N ASP A 87 -3.75 -15.64 -4.31
CA ASP A 87 -3.96 -17.03 -4.75
C ASP A 87 -2.88 -18.02 -4.30
N LYS A 88 -1.66 -17.55 -4.04
CA LYS A 88 -0.52 -18.37 -3.60
C LYS A 88 0.32 -17.69 -2.54
N SER A 89 0.98 -18.47 -1.67
CA SER A 89 1.91 -17.95 -0.66
C SER A 89 3.18 -17.34 -1.26
N SER A 90 3.61 -17.83 -2.43
CA SER A 90 4.74 -17.31 -3.22
C SER A 90 4.34 -17.19 -4.69
N ASP A 91 4.92 -16.22 -5.40
CA ASP A 91 4.63 -15.91 -6.81
C ASP A 91 3.12 -15.86 -7.14
N PRO A 92 2.34 -15.04 -6.42
CA PRO A 92 0.91 -14.90 -6.67
C PRO A 92 0.66 -14.34 -8.07
N THR A 93 -0.41 -14.81 -8.71
CA THR A 93 -0.83 -14.28 -10.01
C THR A 93 -1.96 -13.27 -9.88
N GLU A 94 -2.71 -13.36 -8.79
CA GLU A 94 -3.86 -12.52 -8.51
C GLU A 94 -4.13 -12.34 -7.02
N GLY A 95 -4.64 -11.16 -6.67
CA GLY A 95 -5.17 -10.88 -5.34
C GLY A 95 -6.67 -10.57 -5.35
N LEU A 96 -7.24 -10.57 -4.15
CA LEU A 96 -8.58 -10.07 -3.86
C LEU A 96 -8.63 -9.46 -2.46
N GLN A 97 -9.62 -8.61 -2.19
CA GLN A 97 -9.91 -8.12 -0.85
C GLN A 97 -11.32 -8.49 -0.43
N ILE A 98 -11.50 -8.73 0.86
CA ILE A 98 -12.82 -8.82 1.50
C ILE A 98 -13.03 -7.66 2.47
N GLU A 99 -14.16 -6.96 2.33
CA GLU A 99 -14.58 -5.89 3.22
C GLU A 99 -15.34 -6.50 4.40
N LEU A 100 -14.96 -6.21 5.64
CA LEU A 100 -15.48 -6.88 6.84
C LEU A 100 -15.55 -5.95 8.05
N GLU A 101 -16.57 -6.10 8.89
CA GLU A 101 -16.70 -5.40 10.17
C GLU A 101 -16.02 -6.19 11.29
N LEU A 102 -14.70 -6.34 11.18
CA LEU A 102 -13.88 -7.03 12.17
C LEU A 102 -12.69 -6.15 12.50
N ARG A 103 -12.62 -5.72 13.76
CA ARG A 103 -11.44 -5.08 14.34
C ARG A 103 -10.50 -6.16 14.84
N ASP A 104 -9.22 -5.81 14.90
CA ASP A 104 -8.15 -6.69 15.37
C ASP A 104 -8.17 -8.04 14.61
N SER A 105 -8.43 -7.97 13.31
CA SER A 105 -8.53 -9.11 12.41
C SER A 105 -7.23 -9.92 12.38
N HIS A 106 -6.08 -9.30 12.65
CA HIS A 106 -4.80 -9.97 12.84
C HIS A 106 -4.79 -11.01 13.98
N LEU A 107 -5.72 -10.96 14.94
CA LEU A 107 -5.84 -11.98 16.00
C LEU A 107 -6.43 -13.30 15.48
N PHE A 108 -7.13 -13.25 14.34
CA PHE A 108 -7.83 -14.38 13.74
C PHE A 108 -7.21 -14.80 12.40
N PHE A 109 -6.71 -13.85 11.63
CA PHE A 109 -6.18 -14.02 10.29
C PHE A 109 -4.74 -13.49 10.24
N ASN A 110 -3.78 -14.37 10.53
CA ASN A 110 -2.36 -14.02 10.47
C ASN A 110 -1.90 -13.86 9.02
N VAL A 111 -0.88 -13.04 8.80
CA VAL A 111 -0.17 -13.00 7.50
C VAL A 111 0.35 -14.41 7.15
N GLY A 112 0.19 -14.82 5.90
CA GLY A 112 0.52 -16.16 5.39
C GLY A 112 -0.49 -17.26 5.72
N GLN A 113 -1.52 -16.95 6.52
CA GLN A 113 -2.53 -17.94 6.87
C GLN A 113 -3.31 -18.34 5.61
N HIS A 114 -3.42 -19.64 5.37
CA HIS A 114 -4.28 -20.19 4.33
C HIS A 114 -5.75 -20.15 4.79
N ILE A 115 -6.60 -19.51 3.98
CA ILE A 115 -8.03 -19.30 4.26
C ILE A 115 -8.91 -19.80 3.12
N PHE A 116 -10.12 -20.21 3.48
CA PHE A 116 -11.21 -20.50 2.55
C PHE A 116 -12.31 -19.45 2.72
N ILE A 117 -12.89 -18.97 1.61
CA ILE A 117 -13.98 -18.02 1.62
C ILE A 117 -15.20 -18.63 0.94
N LYS A 118 -16.25 -18.90 1.73
CA LYS A 118 -17.58 -19.29 1.23
C LYS A 118 -18.25 -18.07 0.62
N LEU A 119 -18.65 -18.16 -0.64
CA LEU A 119 -19.07 -17.00 -1.43
C LEU A 119 -20.59 -16.79 -1.48
N LYS A 120 -21.39 -17.80 -1.21
CA LYS A 120 -22.86 -17.70 -1.31
C LYS A 120 -23.42 -16.58 -0.45
N GLY A 121 -24.16 -15.67 -1.06
CA GLY A 121 -24.77 -14.52 -0.41
C GLY A 121 -23.84 -13.31 -0.30
N LEU A 122 -22.53 -13.46 -0.54
CA LEU A 122 -21.61 -12.33 -0.69
C LEU A 122 -21.82 -11.63 -2.04
N TYR A 123 -21.36 -10.39 -2.11
CA TYR A 123 -21.38 -9.58 -3.31
C TYR A 123 -19.98 -9.44 -3.86
N LEU A 124 -19.83 -9.60 -5.17
CA LEU A 124 -18.63 -9.26 -5.93
C LEU A 124 -18.84 -7.93 -6.64
N GLY A 125 -17.83 -7.06 -6.62
CA GLY A 125 -17.84 -5.84 -7.39
C GLY A 125 -16.44 -5.28 -7.62
N LYS A 126 -16.38 -4.22 -8.43
CA LYS A 126 -15.16 -3.48 -8.73
C LYS A 126 -15.40 -2.00 -8.42
N SER A 127 -14.52 -1.39 -7.64
CA SER A 127 -14.57 0.05 -7.31
C SER A 127 -13.17 0.62 -7.43
N SER A 128 -13.05 1.76 -8.11
CA SER A 128 -11.76 2.43 -8.33
C SER A 128 -10.66 1.54 -8.96
N GLY A 129 -11.05 0.55 -9.77
CA GLY A 129 -10.10 -0.42 -10.36
C GLY A 129 -9.88 -1.68 -9.52
N VAL A 130 -10.35 -1.74 -8.27
CA VAL A 130 -10.08 -2.83 -7.34
C VAL A 130 -11.27 -3.78 -7.22
N PHE A 131 -11.03 -5.06 -7.53
CA PHE A 131 -12.00 -6.13 -7.25
C PHE A 131 -12.08 -6.42 -5.76
N LYS A 132 -13.30 -6.62 -5.25
CA LYS A 132 -13.57 -6.89 -3.85
C LYS A 132 -14.81 -7.74 -3.67
N ILE A 133 -14.85 -8.44 -2.53
CA ILE A 133 -16.02 -9.17 -2.04
C ILE A 133 -16.45 -8.67 -0.67
N GLY A 134 -17.69 -8.94 -0.28
CA GLY A 134 -18.19 -8.55 1.03
C GLY A 134 -19.71 -8.66 1.14
N GLY A 135 -20.28 -7.92 2.08
CA GLY A 135 -21.72 -7.72 2.20
C GLY A 135 -22.28 -6.80 1.12
N VAL A 136 -23.54 -6.39 1.28
CA VAL A 136 -24.17 -5.38 0.42
C VAL A 136 -24.13 -4.02 1.10
N PHE A 137 -23.77 -2.99 0.35
CA PHE A 137 -24.05 -1.60 0.69
C PHE A 137 -25.01 -1.03 -0.34
N THR A 138 -26.10 -0.42 0.11
CA THR A 138 -27.09 0.21 -0.79
C THR A 138 -27.17 1.70 -0.50
N SER A 139 -26.94 2.52 -1.53
CA SER A 139 -27.05 3.97 -1.44
C SER A 139 -27.84 4.48 -2.64
N PHE A 140 -28.91 5.24 -2.39
CA PHE A 140 -29.82 5.76 -3.42
C PHE A 140 -30.29 4.70 -4.43
N GLY A 141 -30.53 3.46 -3.98
CA GLY A 141 -30.96 2.34 -4.82
C GLY A 141 -29.83 1.62 -5.57
N ASN A 142 -28.61 2.16 -5.57
CA ASN A 142 -27.44 1.50 -6.15
C ASN A 142 -26.79 0.56 -5.14
N ARG A 143 -26.52 -0.67 -5.57
CA ARG A 143 -25.81 -1.67 -4.77
C ARG A 143 -24.33 -1.65 -5.09
N SER A 144 -23.50 -1.64 -4.05
CA SER A 144 -22.07 -1.88 -4.11
C SER A 144 -21.66 -2.91 -3.07
N VAL A 145 -20.42 -3.38 -3.17
CA VAL A 145 -19.85 -4.20 -2.10
C VAL A 145 -19.74 -3.35 -0.83
N GLY A 146 -20.27 -3.89 0.26
CA GLY A 146 -20.20 -3.34 1.60
C GLY A 146 -19.43 -4.25 2.55
N ARG A 147 -19.28 -3.81 3.80
CA ARG A 147 -18.62 -4.62 4.82
C ARG A 147 -19.50 -5.79 5.23
N LEU A 148 -18.89 -6.96 5.36
CA LEU A 148 -19.49 -8.15 5.90
C LEU A 148 -19.64 -8.01 7.44
N PRO A 149 -20.85 -8.05 8.02
CA PRO A 149 -21.02 -7.86 9.47
C PRO A 149 -20.28 -8.92 10.30
N ASN A 150 -19.74 -8.51 11.45
CA ASN A 150 -18.95 -9.38 12.33
C ASN A 150 -19.60 -10.77 12.58
N SER A 151 -20.91 -10.77 12.84
CA SER A 151 -21.71 -11.95 13.17
C SER A 151 -21.73 -13.04 12.09
N VAL A 152 -21.29 -12.71 10.87
CA VAL A 152 -21.22 -13.65 9.75
C VAL A 152 -19.81 -13.82 9.18
N VAL A 153 -18.82 -13.03 9.62
CA VAL A 153 -17.43 -13.15 9.12
C VAL A 153 -16.91 -14.58 9.25
N PHE A 154 -16.99 -15.17 10.44
CA PHE A 154 -16.52 -16.55 10.68
C PHE A 154 -17.39 -17.65 10.06
N LYS A 155 -18.53 -17.30 9.44
CA LYS A 155 -19.29 -18.24 8.60
C LYS A 155 -18.79 -18.28 7.17
N HIS A 156 -18.15 -17.19 6.73
CA HIS A 156 -17.64 -17.02 5.37
C HIS A 156 -16.14 -17.26 5.27
N VAL A 157 -15.36 -16.71 6.19
CA VAL A 157 -13.89 -16.83 6.20
C VAL A 157 -13.50 -17.92 7.20
N LEU A 158 -13.03 -19.04 6.67
CA LEU A 158 -12.59 -20.20 7.42
C LEU A 158 -11.07 -20.32 7.31
N LEU A 159 -10.44 -20.82 8.35
CA LEU A 159 -9.01 -21.12 8.34
C LEU A 159 -8.78 -22.55 7.88
N SER A 160 -7.76 -22.75 7.04
CA SER A 160 -7.17 -24.07 6.86
C SER A 160 -6.41 -24.48 8.12
N CYS A 161 -6.43 -25.77 8.46
CA CYS A 161 -5.58 -26.32 9.52
C CYS A 161 -4.12 -26.54 9.07
N GLU A 162 -3.80 -26.23 7.82
CA GLU A 162 -2.43 -26.24 7.33
C GLU A 162 -1.53 -25.32 8.16
N THR A 163 -0.28 -25.75 8.33
CA THR A 163 0.72 -24.95 9.03
C THR A 163 0.98 -23.67 8.27
N ASN A 164 0.90 -22.52 8.94
CA ASN A 164 1.27 -21.25 8.35
C ASN A 164 2.78 -21.20 8.13
N ILE A 165 3.19 -21.25 6.86
CA ILE A 165 4.60 -21.19 6.42
C ILE A 165 5.04 -19.76 6.07
N GLY A 166 4.17 -18.76 6.27
CA GLY A 166 4.40 -17.38 5.88
C GLY A 166 3.95 -17.06 4.45
N ILE A 167 4.35 -15.89 3.98
CA ILE A 167 4.07 -15.38 2.64
C ILE A 167 5.31 -14.67 2.12
N GLU A 168 5.61 -14.83 0.84
CA GLU A 168 6.77 -14.23 0.19
C GLU A 168 6.32 -13.16 -0.81
N PRO A 169 6.81 -11.91 -0.71
CA PRO A 169 6.52 -10.89 -1.70
C PRO A 169 7.25 -11.18 -3.02
N THR A 170 6.60 -10.89 -4.15
CA THR A 170 7.27 -10.91 -5.46
C THR A 170 7.86 -9.53 -5.76
N SER A 171 9.12 -9.49 -6.20
CA SER A 171 9.82 -8.25 -6.54
C SER A 171 9.40 -7.72 -7.92
N PHE A 172 9.20 -6.41 -8.00
CA PHE A 172 8.90 -5.65 -9.21
C PHE A 172 9.56 -4.28 -9.17
N THR A 173 9.86 -3.70 -10.33
CA THR A 173 10.04 -2.25 -10.48
C THR A 173 8.68 -1.56 -10.59
N ILE A 174 8.64 -0.24 -10.38
CA ILE A 174 7.40 0.55 -10.52
C ILE A 174 6.78 0.37 -11.91
N SER A 175 7.61 0.36 -12.96
CA SER A 175 7.18 0.19 -14.35
C SER A 175 6.61 -1.19 -14.70
N GLU A 176 6.89 -2.20 -13.89
CA GLU A 176 6.44 -3.58 -14.11
C GLU A 176 5.08 -3.89 -13.47
N LEU A 177 4.55 -2.96 -12.67
CA LEU A 177 3.27 -3.10 -11.99
C LEU A 177 2.11 -3.23 -12.99
N LYS A 178 1.24 -4.20 -12.73
CA LYS A 178 0.13 -4.59 -13.60
C LYS A 178 -1.15 -4.77 -12.80
N GLU A 179 -2.28 -4.59 -13.47
CA GLU A 179 -3.61 -4.64 -12.85
C GLU A 179 -3.90 -5.99 -12.17
N ASN A 180 -3.38 -7.09 -12.71
CA ASN A 180 -3.58 -8.41 -12.12
C ASN A 180 -2.91 -8.57 -10.74
N LEU A 181 -1.87 -7.77 -10.45
CA LEU A 181 -1.16 -7.77 -9.16
C LEU A 181 -1.91 -6.99 -8.07
N VAL A 182 -3.01 -6.31 -8.39
CA VAL A 182 -3.80 -5.60 -7.37
C VAL A 182 -4.30 -6.59 -6.33
N ASN A 183 -4.16 -6.22 -5.05
CA ASN A 183 -4.37 -6.99 -3.83
C ASN A 183 -3.32 -8.07 -3.51
N THR A 184 -2.20 -8.16 -4.26
CA THR A 184 -1.09 -9.05 -3.89
C THR A 184 -0.03 -8.29 -3.07
N LEU A 185 0.79 -9.06 -2.34
CA LEU A 185 1.98 -8.55 -1.69
C LEU A 185 3.11 -8.44 -2.72
N VAL A 186 3.62 -7.22 -2.89
CA VAL A 186 4.73 -6.91 -3.82
C VAL A 186 5.88 -6.28 -3.05
N SER A 187 7.10 -6.48 -3.53
CA SER A 187 8.29 -5.77 -3.09
C SER A 187 8.76 -4.86 -4.22
N ILE A 188 8.99 -3.59 -3.92
CA ILE A 188 9.50 -2.60 -4.88
C ILE A 188 10.93 -2.26 -4.49
N ASP A 189 11.87 -2.62 -5.35
CA ASP A 189 13.30 -2.41 -5.13
C ASP A 189 13.78 -1.10 -5.76
N ASN A 190 14.84 -0.53 -5.16
CA ASN A 190 15.51 0.69 -5.66
C ASN A 190 14.60 1.91 -5.72
N VAL A 191 13.84 2.11 -4.63
CA VAL A 191 12.99 3.28 -4.44
C VAL A 191 13.41 4.06 -3.21
N GLU A 192 13.09 5.34 -3.24
CA GLU A 192 13.31 6.31 -2.17
C GLU A 192 12.08 7.20 -2.02
N PHE A 193 11.95 7.91 -0.90
CA PHE A 193 10.89 8.90 -0.76
C PHE A 193 11.24 10.18 -1.52
N SER A 194 10.22 10.87 -2.02
CA SER A 194 10.38 12.17 -2.67
C SER A 194 11.06 13.17 -1.73
N GLN A 195 11.80 14.14 -2.29
CA GLN A 195 12.51 15.14 -1.51
C GLN A 195 11.59 15.95 -0.58
N GLU A 196 10.34 16.16 -0.99
CA GLU A 196 9.32 16.89 -0.23
C GLU A 196 8.78 16.11 0.97
N ASP A 197 8.83 14.78 0.93
CA ASP A 197 8.33 13.91 1.99
C ASP A 197 9.39 13.58 3.06
N ILE A 198 10.68 13.81 2.78
CA ILE A 198 11.75 13.52 3.73
C ILE A 198 11.64 14.42 4.96
N GLY A 199 11.76 13.81 6.15
CA GLY A 199 11.63 14.53 7.41
C GLY A 199 10.17 14.72 7.87
N GLU A 200 9.20 14.52 6.99
CA GLU A 200 7.77 14.54 7.33
C GLU A 200 7.34 13.24 8.05
N PRO A 201 6.22 13.23 8.78
CA PRO A 201 5.69 12.01 9.36
C PRO A 201 5.09 11.10 8.29
N PHE A 202 5.09 9.78 8.51
CA PHE A 202 4.44 8.81 7.60
C PHE A 202 2.96 9.11 7.31
N ALA A 203 2.24 9.64 8.31
CA ALA A 203 0.88 10.15 8.13
C ALA A 203 0.57 11.32 9.06
N LEU A 204 -0.48 12.08 8.76
CA LEU A 204 -1.07 13.07 9.66
C LEU A 204 -2.07 12.40 10.60
N VAL A 205 -2.20 12.91 11.83
CA VAL A 205 -3.04 12.32 12.87
C VAL A 205 -4.50 12.23 12.41
N LYS A 206 -5.05 11.00 12.37
CA LYS A 206 -6.44 10.68 11.96
C LYS A 206 -6.79 10.99 10.51
N GLU A 207 -5.81 11.21 9.65
CA GLU A 207 -6.02 11.49 8.23
C GLU A 207 -5.38 10.42 7.35
N GLU A 208 -6.04 10.09 6.24
CA GLU A 208 -5.39 9.35 5.17
C GLU A 208 -4.34 10.25 4.53
N THR A 209 -3.08 9.82 4.51
CA THR A 209 -1.95 10.60 4.01
C THR A 209 -1.29 9.86 2.87
N LYS A 210 -0.97 10.61 1.81
CA LYS A 210 -0.24 10.12 0.64
C LYS A 210 1.20 10.58 0.76
N ARG A 211 2.13 9.68 0.44
CA ARG A 211 3.56 9.93 0.27
C ARG A 211 3.98 9.42 -1.10
N THR A 212 5.05 9.95 -1.64
CA THR A 212 5.53 9.60 -2.97
C THR A 212 6.84 8.85 -2.86
N LEU A 213 6.87 7.66 -3.45
CA LEU A 213 8.07 6.90 -3.72
C LEU A 213 8.53 7.18 -5.14
N VAL A 214 9.83 7.29 -5.35
CA VAL A 214 10.46 7.53 -6.65
C VAL A 214 11.56 6.50 -6.86
N ASP A 215 11.68 5.94 -8.06
CA ASP A 215 12.84 5.13 -8.46
C ASP A 215 13.91 5.99 -9.17
N CYS A 216 15.12 5.44 -9.38
CA CYS A 216 16.18 6.18 -10.07
C CYS A 216 15.91 6.45 -11.57
N ALA A 217 14.75 6.03 -12.10
CA ALA A 217 14.29 6.33 -13.44
C ALA A 217 13.15 7.36 -13.45
N ASP A 218 12.93 8.05 -12.32
CA ASP A 218 11.90 9.08 -12.12
C ASP A 218 10.46 8.55 -12.21
N ASN A 219 10.24 7.23 -12.07
CA ASN A 219 8.90 6.69 -11.96
C ASN A 219 8.38 6.87 -10.53
N GLU A 220 7.13 7.27 -10.41
CA GLU A 220 6.49 7.50 -9.11
C GLU A 220 5.53 6.38 -8.72
N LEU A 221 5.47 6.10 -7.42
CA LEU A 221 4.47 5.22 -6.81
C LEU A 221 3.94 5.86 -5.52
N MET A 222 2.62 6.02 -5.43
CA MET A 222 1.98 6.53 -4.22
C MET A 222 2.08 5.49 -3.09
N LEU A 223 2.56 5.89 -1.93
CA LEU A 223 2.38 5.18 -0.67
C LEU A 223 1.20 5.79 0.09
N LEU A 224 0.22 4.96 0.45
CA LEU A 224 -0.94 5.38 1.23
C LEU A 224 -0.83 4.91 2.68
N ASN A 225 -0.91 5.86 3.61
CA ASN A 225 -0.84 5.60 5.05
C ASN A 225 -2.06 6.13 5.79
N SER A 226 -2.43 5.42 6.86
CA SER A 226 -3.49 5.77 7.79
C SER A 226 -2.94 6.60 8.94
N GLY A 227 -3.60 7.71 9.24
CA GLY A 227 -3.35 8.50 10.44
C GLY A 227 -3.67 7.83 11.77
N PHE A 228 -4.10 6.56 11.74
CA PHE A 228 -4.31 5.71 12.91
C PHE A 228 -3.23 4.64 13.07
N SER A 229 -2.22 4.60 12.19
CA SER A 229 -1.14 3.62 12.32
C SER A 229 -0.24 3.90 13.52
N ASP A 230 0.35 2.86 14.10
CA ASP A 230 1.30 2.99 15.22
C ASP A 230 2.61 3.68 14.82
N PHE A 231 2.92 3.70 13.53
CA PHE A 231 4.05 4.37 12.93
C PHE A 231 3.72 5.75 12.34
N GLN A 232 2.49 6.24 12.47
CA GLN A 232 2.01 7.49 11.89
C GLN A 232 2.95 8.68 12.13
N SER A 233 3.48 8.82 13.34
CA SER A 233 4.35 9.93 13.73
C SER A 233 5.84 9.69 13.46
N GLN A 234 6.21 8.53 12.92
CA GLN A 234 7.61 8.23 12.61
C GLN A 234 8.04 9.07 11.42
N THR A 235 9.30 9.48 11.42
CA THR A 235 9.87 10.34 10.37
C THR A 235 10.25 9.52 9.16
N ILE A 236 9.95 10.04 7.98
CA ILE A 236 10.32 9.44 6.71
C ILE A 236 11.85 9.49 6.53
N PRO A 237 12.51 8.34 6.25
CA PRO A 237 13.96 8.24 6.03
C PRO A 237 14.40 8.94 4.75
N ALA A 238 15.68 9.31 4.69
CA ALA A 238 16.33 9.98 3.56
C ALA A 238 17.27 9.01 2.81
N GLU A 239 16.92 7.74 2.78
CA GLU A 239 17.70 6.64 2.22
C GLU A 239 16.92 5.95 1.10
N LEU A 240 17.63 5.27 0.20
CA LEU A 240 17.07 4.40 -0.80
C LEU A 240 17.04 2.96 -0.29
N GLY A 241 16.09 2.18 -0.79
CA GLY A 241 15.99 0.79 -0.39
C GLY A 241 14.92 0.01 -1.11
N THR A 242 14.28 -0.86 -0.33
CA THR A 242 13.22 -1.75 -0.77
C THR A 242 12.01 -1.55 0.13
N ILE A 243 10.82 -1.53 -0.45
CA ILE A 243 9.55 -1.43 0.27
C ILE A 243 8.61 -2.54 -0.15
N THR A 244 8.09 -3.27 0.83
CA THR A 244 7.08 -4.31 0.64
C THR A 244 5.69 -3.77 0.98
N GLY A 245 4.67 -4.12 0.22
CA GLY A 245 3.32 -3.71 0.56
C GLY A 245 2.26 -4.35 -0.30
N ILE A 246 1.00 -4.06 0.02
CA ILE A 246 -0.14 -4.50 -0.76
C ILE A 246 -0.34 -3.53 -1.91
N LEU A 247 -0.27 -4.04 -3.14
CA LEU A 247 -0.59 -3.23 -4.32
C LEU A 247 -2.09 -2.96 -4.35
N SER A 248 -2.46 -1.69 -4.48
CA SER A 248 -3.83 -1.24 -4.64
C SER A 248 -3.91 -0.30 -5.84
N MET A 249 -5.12 0.14 -6.16
CA MET A 249 -5.38 1.07 -7.24
C MET A 249 -6.45 2.06 -6.81
N ASP A 250 -6.32 3.31 -7.23
CA ASP A 250 -7.42 4.26 -7.23
C ASP A 250 -7.51 4.97 -8.58
N LYS A 251 -8.66 4.86 -9.24
CA LYS A 251 -8.96 5.53 -10.53
C LYS A 251 -7.90 5.34 -11.62
N GLY A 252 -7.22 4.20 -11.64
CA GLY A 252 -6.21 3.85 -12.64
C GLY A 252 -4.77 4.11 -12.22
N GLU A 253 -4.55 4.72 -11.06
CA GLU A 253 -3.21 4.92 -10.49
C GLU A 253 -2.90 3.85 -9.46
N TYR A 254 -1.71 3.27 -9.53
CA TYR A 254 -1.23 2.32 -8.54
C TYR A 254 -0.85 3.03 -7.25
N ARG A 255 -1.09 2.35 -6.13
CA ARG A 255 -0.64 2.77 -4.82
C ARG A 255 -0.23 1.57 -3.99
N LEU A 256 0.70 1.77 -3.09
CA LEU A 256 1.18 0.77 -2.15
C LEU A 256 0.63 1.06 -0.75
N ILE A 257 0.33 0.02 0.01
CA ILE A 257 -0.06 0.12 1.42
C ILE A 257 0.80 -0.84 2.22
N ILE A 258 1.65 -0.31 3.11
CA ILE A 258 2.49 -1.14 4.00
C ILE A 258 1.69 -1.68 5.18
N ARG A 259 2.12 -2.82 5.74
CA ARG A 259 1.53 -3.35 6.98
C ARG A 259 2.15 -2.69 8.19
N SER A 260 3.46 -2.43 8.15
CA SER A 260 4.20 -1.76 9.23
C SER A 260 5.54 -1.24 8.71
N LEU A 261 6.31 -0.53 9.53
CA LEU A 261 7.68 -0.12 9.18
C LEU A 261 8.64 -1.30 8.95
N ALA A 262 8.31 -2.50 9.41
CA ALA A 262 9.11 -3.69 9.09
C ALA A 262 9.07 -4.05 7.60
N ASP A 263 8.15 -3.47 6.83
CA ASP A 263 8.10 -3.63 5.38
C ASP A 263 9.00 -2.62 4.64
N ILE A 264 9.76 -1.78 5.33
CA ILE A 264 10.66 -0.78 4.73
C ILE A 264 12.10 -1.09 5.13
N GLU A 265 12.95 -1.32 4.14
CA GLU A 265 14.38 -1.56 4.29
C GLU A 265 15.18 -0.51 3.52
N PHE A 266 15.26 0.70 4.08
CA PHE A 266 15.94 1.86 3.46
C PHE A 266 17.27 2.09 4.16
N ASN A 267 18.36 1.68 3.50
CA ASN A 267 19.70 1.64 4.08
C ASN A 267 20.82 1.88 3.07
N ARG A 268 20.48 2.29 1.84
CA ARG A 268 21.42 2.61 0.77
C ARG A 268 21.42 4.10 0.49
N GLU A 269 22.52 4.57 -0.11
CA GLU A 269 22.60 5.93 -0.63
C GLU A 269 21.53 6.15 -1.70
N ARG A 270 20.96 7.35 -1.69
CA ARG A 270 19.94 7.79 -2.63
C ARG A 270 20.42 7.76 -4.08
N CYS A 271 19.48 7.78 -5.01
CA CYS A 271 19.81 7.96 -6.42
C CYS A 271 20.67 9.22 -6.60
N GLU A 272 21.66 9.19 -7.49
CA GLU A 272 22.41 10.40 -7.81
C GLU A 272 21.45 11.44 -8.40
N ASP A 273 21.40 12.62 -7.78
CA ASP A 273 20.74 13.78 -8.35
C ASP A 273 21.43 14.11 -9.68
N LEU A 274 20.87 13.62 -10.79
CA LEU A 274 21.19 14.16 -12.09
C LEU A 274 20.64 15.58 -12.09
N VAL A 275 21.52 16.56 -11.94
CA VAL A 275 21.16 17.98 -12.06
C VAL A 275 20.74 18.23 -13.50
N ASP A 276 19.47 17.97 -13.78
CA ASP A 276 18.84 18.13 -15.09
C ASP A 276 18.17 19.50 -15.22
N GLU A 277 18.03 20.28 -14.13
CA GLU A 277 17.60 21.67 -14.16
C GLU A 277 18.71 22.59 -13.65
N PHE A 278 19.38 23.26 -14.58
CA PHE A 278 20.45 24.20 -14.26
C PHE A 278 20.39 25.41 -15.19
N THR A 279 20.81 26.56 -14.68
CA THR A 279 21.17 27.70 -15.53
C THR A 279 22.67 27.68 -15.73
N ASN A 280 23.11 27.64 -16.98
CA ASN A 280 24.53 27.63 -17.31
C ASN A 280 24.79 28.47 -18.56
N ASP A 281 25.88 29.22 -18.56
CA ASP A 281 26.37 30.03 -19.67
C ASP A 281 27.32 29.27 -20.61
N ALA A 282 27.64 28.01 -20.29
CA ALA A 282 28.52 27.15 -21.06
C ALA A 282 27.83 26.38 -22.19
N ILE A 283 26.52 26.10 -22.09
CA ILE A 283 25.73 25.48 -23.16
C ILE A 283 25.22 26.57 -24.09
N LEU A 284 25.63 26.54 -25.35
CA LEU A 284 25.37 27.56 -26.35
C LEU A 284 24.70 26.96 -27.57
N ILE A 285 23.82 27.73 -28.23
CA ILE A 285 23.40 27.42 -29.60
C ILE A 285 24.50 27.92 -30.53
N SER A 286 25.30 27.00 -31.09
CA SER A 286 26.41 27.34 -31.99
C SER A 286 25.95 27.52 -33.44
N GLU A 287 24.94 26.75 -33.86
CA GLU A 287 24.40 26.82 -35.22
C GLU A 287 22.88 26.62 -35.24
N ILE A 288 22.23 27.33 -36.16
CA ILE A 288 20.82 27.14 -36.51
C ILE A 288 20.74 27.06 -38.03
N ALA A 289 20.24 25.94 -38.55
CA ALA A 289 19.93 25.77 -39.96
C ALA A 289 18.42 25.58 -40.13
N ASP A 290 17.78 26.50 -40.86
CA ASP A 290 16.37 26.39 -41.27
C ASP A 290 16.23 26.69 -42.78
N PRO A 291 16.78 25.84 -43.66
CA PRO A 291 16.76 26.09 -45.10
C PRO A 291 15.35 25.93 -45.70
N ASP A 292 15.04 26.78 -46.68
CA ASP A 292 13.76 26.75 -47.38
C ASP A 292 13.53 25.39 -48.05
N ASN A 293 12.35 24.81 -47.77
CA ASN A 293 11.86 23.59 -48.40
C ASN A 293 12.75 22.34 -48.24
N ASN A 294 13.62 22.29 -47.21
CA ASN A 294 14.42 21.11 -46.89
C ASN A 294 14.37 20.79 -45.38
N VAL A 295 13.29 20.14 -44.96
CA VAL A 295 13.08 19.69 -43.57
C VAL A 295 14.16 18.74 -43.06
N GLY A 296 14.83 17.98 -43.94
CA GLY A 296 15.91 17.06 -43.56
C GLY A 296 17.25 17.75 -43.25
N ALA A 297 17.39 19.02 -43.64
CA ALA A 297 18.56 19.84 -43.34
C ALA A 297 18.30 20.87 -42.23
N ARG A 298 17.15 20.78 -41.53
CA ARG A 298 16.84 21.62 -40.39
C ARG A 298 17.48 21.04 -39.13
N PHE A 299 18.34 21.80 -38.47
CA PHE A 299 18.94 21.40 -37.21
C PHE A 299 19.26 22.61 -36.33
N ILE A 300 19.45 22.32 -35.04
CA ILE A 300 20.05 23.22 -34.06
C ILE A 300 21.26 22.47 -33.52
N GLU A 301 22.42 23.10 -33.54
CA GLU A 301 23.62 22.58 -32.90
C GLU A 301 23.77 23.21 -31.52
N LEU A 302 24.02 22.37 -30.52
CA LEU A 302 24.34 22.79 -29.16
C LEU A 302 25.82 22.51 -28.89
N TYR A 303 26.52 23.51 -28.36
CA TYR A 303 27.93 23.43 -28.01
C TYR A 303 28.12 23.61 -26.50
N ASN A 304 28.86 22.70 -25.87
CA ASN A 304 29.30 22.84 -24.49
C ASN A 304 30.73 23.40 -24.46
N SER A 305 30.88 24.62 -23.95
CA SER A 305 32.16 25.31 -23.83
C SER A 305 32.93 25.00 -22.55
N SER A 306 32.35 24.23 -21.63
CA SER A 306 33.00 23.81 -20.39
C SER A 306 33.71 22.46 -20.52
N THR A 307 34.41 22.06 -19.45
CA THR A 307 34.98 20.70 -19.31
C THR A 307 34.06 19.75 -18.53
N GLU A 308 32.95 20.26 -17.99
CA GLU A 308 31.96 19.49 -17.26
C GLU A 308 30.90 18.93 -18.23
N SER A 309 30.36 17.77 -17.92
CA SER A 309 29.28 17.17 -18.71
C SER A 309 27.94 17.58 -18.11
N PHE A 310 26.99 17.99 -18.96
CA PHE A 310 25.66 18.38 -18.55
C PHE A 310 24.61 17.49 -19.20
N SER A 311 23.67 16.99 -18.40
CA SER A 311 22.52 16.23 -18.88
C SER A 311 21.47 17.20 -19.43
N LEU A 312 21.05 16.99 -20.68
CA LEU A 312 19.92 17.72 -21.29
C LEU A 312 18.65 16.86 -21.32
N LYS A 313 18.58 15.81 -20.49
CA LYS A 313 17.39 14.95 -20.37
C LYS A 313 16.20 15.81 -19.93
N GLY A 314 15.06 15.68 -20.61
CA GLY A 314 13.86 16.47 -20.33
C GLY A 314 13.87 17.91 -20.89
N TRP A 315 15.00 18.42 -21.40
CA TRP A 315 15.05 19.74 -22.01
C TRP A 315 14.30 19.76 -23.36
N SER A 316 13.61 20.87 -23.60
CA SER A 316 12.94 21.14 -24.86
C SER A 316 13.34 22.50 -25.42
N LEU A 317 13.48 22.58 -26.74
CA LEU A 317 13.68 23.84 -27.42
C LEU A 317 12.31 24.42 -27.78
N VAL A 318 12.05 25.61 -27.24
CA VAL A 318 10.80 26.34 -27.44
C VAL A 318 10.99 27.34 -28.57
N ARG A 319 10.30 27.12 -29.71
CA ARG A 319 10.37 28.04 -30.86
C ARG A 319 9.25 29.06 -30.82
N TYR A 320 9.62 30.34 -30.82
CA TYR A 320 8.73 31.45 -31.11
C TYR A 320 8.91 31.90 -32.56
N THR A 321 7.82 32.12 -33.30
CA THR A 321 7.86 32.72 -34.64
C THR A 321 7.09 34.02 -34.63
N ASN A 322 7.57 35.02 -35.37
CA ASN A 322 7.01 36.38 -35.37
C ASN A 322 5.52 36.47 -35.81
N SER A 323 4.95 35.37 -36.31
CA SER A 323 3.60 35.32 -36.87
C SER A 323 2.66 34.33 -36.16
N ASN A 324 3.07 33.70 -35.05
CA ASN A 324 2.25 32.72 -34.34
C ASN A 324 2.43 32.80 -32.82
N ILE A 325 1.32 32.93 -32.09
CA ILE A 325 1.25 32.92 -30.62
C ILE A 325 1.24 31.49 -30.04
N THR A 326 1.19 30.47 -30.89
CA THR A 326 1.25 29.05 -30.49
C THR A 326 2.70 28.56 -30.46
N VAL A 327 3.09 28.02 -29.31
CA VAL A 327 4.40 27.43 -29.07
C VAL A 327 4.45 26.04 -29.71
N ASN A 328 5.46 25.81 -30.57
CA ASN A 328 5.82 24.47 -31.01
C ASN A 328 6.96 23.95 -30.15
N LEU A 329 6.72 22.84 -29.45
CA LEU A 329 7.71 22.14 -28.63
C LEU A 329 8.46 21.11 -29.47
N SER A 330 9.77 21.03 -29.29
CA SER A 330 10.58 19.95 -29.83
C SER A 330 11.52 19.44 -28.74
N SER A 331 11.35 18.16 -28.38
CA SER A 331 12.24 17.47 -27.44
C SER A 331 13.64 17.37 -28.05
N ILE A 332 14.66 17.65 -27.25
CA ILE A 332 16.05 17.41 -27.67
C ILE A 332 16.24 15.90 -27.76
N LYS A 333 16.70 15.42 -28.93
CA LYS A 333 17.14 14.04 -29.11
C LYS A 333 18.67 14.07 -29.14
N THR A 334 19.29 13.55 -28.09
CA THR A 334 20.75 13.37 -27.99
C THR A 334 21.22 12.14 -28.74
#